data_AF-A0AAA9Z160-F1
#
_entry.id   AF-A0AAA9Z160-F1
#
_cell.length_a   1.000
_cell.length_b   1.000
_cell.length_c   1.000
_cell.angle_alpha   90.00
_cell.angle_beta   90.00
_cell.angle_gamma   90.00
#
_symmetry.space_group_name_H-M   'P 1'
#
loop_
_entity.id
_entity.type
_entity.pdbx_description
1 polymer ?
#
loop_
_entity_poly.entity_id
_entity_poly.type
_entity_poly.pdbx_seq_one_letter_code
_entity_poly.pdbx_strand_id
1 'polypeptide(L)' 'MLSSTGGGSRRTKHIDTRFNFVRELMSTDVMEVRYCPTDSMIADILTKPLARVKLERFRAQIGLKFFDVEEE' A
#
# COMPACT_ATOMS: atom_id res chain seq x y z
N MET A 1 7.31 -16.99 -23.76
CA MET A 1 6.43 -16.49 -24.84
C MET A 1 5.24 -15.80 -24.19
N LEU A 2 4.65 -14.78 -24.85
CA LEU A 2 3.78 -13.70 -24.33
C LEU A 2 4.63 -12.52 -23.80
N SER A 3 4.73 -11.35 -24.42
CA SER A 3 3.97 -10.74 -25.52
C SER A 3 4.83 -9.67 -26.20
N SER A 4 5.38 -9.98 -27.39
CA SER A 4 5.81 -8.98 -28.36
C SER A 4 4.64 -8.71 -29.33
N THR A 5 3.68 -7.91 -28.90
CA THR A 5 2.67 -7.33 -29.79
C THR A 5 2.73 -5.83 -29.62
N GLY A 6 3.18 -5.15 -30.68
CA GLY A 6 3.24 -3.70 -30.74
C GLY A 6 1.86 -3.07 -30.49
N GLY A 7 1.85 -1.99 -29.71
CA GLY A 7 0.62 -1.22 -29.46
C GLY A 7 0.54 -0.49 -28.12
N GLY A 8 1.45 -0.72 -27.18
CA GLY A 8 1.46 -0.01 -25.89
C GLY A 8 2.39 1.21 -25.89
N SER A 9 1.85 2.42 -25.76
CA SER A 9 2.66 3.61 -25.47
C SER A 9 3.51 3.36 -24.20
N ARG A 10 4.73 3.91 -24.11
CA ARG A 10 5.57 3.83 -22.88
C ARG A 10 4.81 4.20 -21.60
N ARG A 11 3.72 4.99 -21.74
CA ARG A 11 2.80 5.38 -20.68
C ARG A 11 1.99 4.23 -20.07
N THR A 12 1.75 3.10 -20.74
CA THR A 12 0.97 1.99 -20.17
C THR A 12 1.84 0.81 -19.73
N LYS A 13 3.07 0.69 -20.23
CA LYS A 13 3.99 -0.41 -19.90
C LYS A 13 4.21 -0.58 -18.38
N HIS A 14 4.32 0.53 -17.63
CA HIS A 14 4.52 0.47 -16.18
C HIS A 14 3.30 -0.09 -15.43
N ILE A 15 2.11 0.06 -15.99
CA ILE A 15 0.87 -0.50 -15.46
C ILE A 15 0.88 -2.01 -15.68
N ASP A 16 1.15 -2.44 -16.92
CA ASP A 16 1.18 -3.86 -17.30
C ASP A 16 2.20 -4.66 -16.47
N THR A 17 3.41 -4.12 -16.28
CA THR A 17 4.45 -4.77 -15.47
C THR A 17 4.00 -4.95 -14.01
N ARG A 18 3.37 -3.94 -13.40
CA ARG A 18 2.87 -4.04 -12.01
C ARG A 18 1.74 -5.05 -11.89
N PHE A 19 0.81 -5.09 -12.83
CA PHE A 19 -0.29 -6.06 -12.81
C PHE A 19 0.21 -7.50 -12.92
N ASN A 20 1.16 -7.75 -13.82
CA ASN A 20 1.71 -9.10 -13.96
C ASN A 20 2.45 -9.55 -12.70
N PHE A 21 3.22 -8.65 -12.08
CA PHE A 21 3.90 -8.93 -10.81
C PHE A 21 2.92 -9.26 -9.67
N VAL A 22 1.87 -8.46 -9.49
CA VAL A 22 0.85 -8.72 -8.46
C VAL A 22 0.12 -10.05 -8.72
N ARG A 23 -0.20 -10.36 -9.98
CA ARG A 23 -0.83 -11.63 -10.35
C ARG A 23 0.05 -12.84 -10.05
N GLU A 24 1.35 -12.73 -10.28
CA GLU A 24 2.31 -13.80 -9.97
C GLU A 24 2.36 -14.07 -8.46
N LEU A 25 2.40 -13.01 -7.63
CA LEU A 25 2.36 -13.13 -6.16
C LEU A 25 1.06 -13.78 -5.66
N MET A 26 -0.07 -13.46 -6.29
CA MET A 26 -1.35 -14.12 -5.97
C MET A 26 -1.35 -15.58 -6.40
N SER A 27 -0.80 -15.90 -7.58
CA SER A 27 -0.74 -17.29 -8.09
C SER A 27 0.18 -18.21 -7.28
N THR A 28 1.16 -17.62 -6.60
CA THR A 28 2.10 -18.31 -5.71
C THR A 28 1.65 -18.30 -4.25
N ASP A 29 0.43 -17.80 -3.97
CA ASP A 29 -0.18 -17.70 -2.64
C ASP A 29 0.66 -16.91 -1.63
N VAL A 30 1.53 -16.01 -2.12
CA VAL A 30 2.37 -15.14 -1.28
C VAL A 30 1.58 -13.94 -0.76
N MET A 31 0.51 -13.53 -1.47
CA MET A 31 -0.32 -12.39 -1.10
C MET A 31 -1.75 -12.53 -1.61
N GLU A 32 -2.71 -12.00 -0.84
CA GLU A 32 -4.09 -11.82 -1.24
C GLU A 32 -4.44 -10.33 -1.34
N VAL A 33 -5.13 -9.92 -2.41
CA VAL A 33 -5.61 -8.55 -2.58
C VAL A 33 -7.04 -8.44 -2.07
N ARG A 34 -7.24 -7.64 -1.02
CA ARG A 34 -8.57 -7.35 -0.46
C ARG A 34 -8.89 -5.86 -0.58
N TYR A 35 -10.16 -5.56 -0.85
CA TYR A 35 -10.62 -4.17 -0.82
C TYR A 35 -10.57 -3.63 0.61
N CYS A 36 -10.00 -2.44 0.78
CA CYS A 36 -9.97 -1.72 2.04
C CYS A 36 -10.55 -0.31 1.82
N PRO A 37 -11.64 0.07 2.51
CA PRO A 37 -12.15 1.44 2.48
C PRO A 37 -11.08 2.45 2.91
N THR A 38 -11.12 3.65 2.35
CA THR A 38 -10.17 4.74 2.66
C THR A 38 -10.10 5.08 4.15
N ASP A 39 -11.21 4.94 4.88
CA ASP A 39 -11.26 5.23 6.33
C ASP A 39 -10.63 4.14 7.20
N SER A 40 -10.31 2.99 6.60
CA SER A 40 -9.63 1.87 7.27
C SER A 40 -8.24 1.58 6.70
N MET A 41 -7.79 2.35 5.69
CA MET A 41 -6.48 2.16 5.05
C MET A 41 -5.36 2.76 5.92
N ILE A 42 -4.92 2.00 6.92
CA ILE A 42 -3.92 2.43 7.92
C ILE A 42 -2.62 2.93 7.27
N ALA A 43 -2.21 2.29 6.17
CA ALA A 43 -1.01 2.65 5.40
C ALA A 43 -1.00 4.10 4.87
N ASP A 44 -2.16 4.76 4.82
CA ASP A 44 -2.26 6.17 4.45
C ASP A 44 -1.45 7.09 5.36
N ILE A 45 -1.22 6.70 6.63
CA ILE A 45 -0.40 7.48 7.56
C ILE A 45 1.05 7.69 7.07
N LEU A 46 1.58 6.74 6.29
CA LEU A 46 2.96 6.78 5.80
C LEU A 46 3.08 7.35 4.38
N THR A 47 1.97 7.52 3.68
CA THR A 47 1.97 7.82 2.23
C THR A 47 1.25 9.12 1.88
N LYS A 48 0.48 9.69 2.80
CA LYS A 48 -0.37 10.87 2.55
C LYS A 48 -0.34 11.86 3.71
N PRO A 49 -0.52 13.17 3.44
CA PRO A 49 -0.84 14.13 4.49
C PRO A 49 -2.29 13.91 4.96
N LEU A 50 -2.48 13.52 6.22
CA LEU A 50 -3.79 13.26 6.81
C LEU A 50 -4.23 14.38 7.76
N ALA A 51 -5.54 14.62 7.82
CA ALA A 51 -6.12 15.49 8.85
C ALA A 51 -5.88 14.89 10.25
N ARG A 52 -5.73 15.77 11.25
CA ARG A 52 -5.35 15.42 12.62
C ARG A 52 -6.10 14.22 13.19
N VAL A 53 -7.43 14.21 13.09
CA VAL A 53 -8.29 13.14 13.65
C VAL A 53 -7.95 11.77 13.03
N LYS A 54 -7.78 11.73 11.70
CA LYS A 54 -7.46 10.48 10.99
C LYS A 54 -6.02 10.03 11.27
N LEU A 55 -5.10 10.98 11.37
CA LEU A 55 -3.71 10.74 11.76
C LEU A 55 -3.61 10.13 13.16
N GLU A 56 -4.26 10.73 14.16
CA GLU A 56 -4.24 10.24 15.55
C GLU A 56 -4.82 8.83 15.67
N ARG A 57 -5.93 8.56 14.96
CA ARG A 57 -6.53 7.22 14.90
C ARG A 57 -5.57 6.19 14.31
N PHE A 58 -4.98 6.46 13.15
CA PHE A 58 -4.05 5.51 12.52
C PHE A 58 -2.74 5.37 13.29
N ARG A 59 -2.24 6.45 13.91
CA ARG A 59 -1.06 6.44 14.78
C ARG A 59 -1.25 5.45 15.95
N ALA A 60 -2.43 5.48 16.58
CA ALA A 60 -2.76 4.54 17.64
C ALA A 60 -2.82 3.08 17.14
N GLN A 61 -3.36 2.85 15.94
CA GLN A 61 -3.48 1.51 15.36
C GLN A 61 -2.13 0.87 15.01
N ILE A 62 -1.13 1.67 14.62
CA ILE A 62 0.24 1.19 14.35
C ILE A 62 1.12 1.14 15.60
N GLY A 63 0.59 1.48 16.78
CA GLY A 63 1.32 1.40 18.04
C GLY A 63 2.30 2.55 18.31
N LEU A 64 2.24 3.64 17.53
CA LEU A 64 3.07 4.81 17.79
C LEU A 64 2.51 5.58 19.00
N LYS A 65 3.20 5.43 20.13
CA LYS A 65 2.90 6.10 21.40
C LYS A 65 4.09 6.96 21.80
N PHE A 66 3.81 8.03 22.54
CA PHE A 66 4.86 8.71 23.28
C PHE A 66 5.22 7.83 24.47
N PHE A 67 6.51 7.62 24.66
CA PHE A 67 7.03 7.04 25.88
C PHE A 67 7.52 8.21 26.71
N ASP A 68 6.96 8.37 27.91
CA ASP A 68 7.56 9.23 28.91
C ASP A 68 8.80 8.49 29.42
N VAL A 69 9.96 9.11 29.24
CA VAL A 69 11.19 8.60 29.85
C VAL A 69 11.07 8.98 31.32
N GLU A 70 10.81 8.00 32.18
CA GLU A 70 11.02 8.18 33.61
C GLU A 70 12.53 8.31 33.82
N GLU A 71 13.00 9.52 34.16
CA GLU A 71 14.37 9.73 34.61
C GLU A 71 14.51 9.15 36.02
N GLU A 72 15.49 8.24 36.19
CA GLU A 72 15.95 7.68 37.46
C GLU A 72 17.07 8.54 38.06
#